data_AF-A0A7W0ZM86-F1
#
_entry.id   AF-A0A7W0ZM86-F1
#
_cell.length_a   1.000
_cell.length_b   1.000
_cell.length_c   1.000
_cell.angle_alpha   90.00
_cell.angle_beta   90.00
_cell.angle_gamma   90.00
#
_symmetry.space_group_name_H-M   'P 1'
#
loop_
_entity.id
_entity.type
_entity.pdbx_description
1 polymer ?
#
loop_
_entity_poly.entity_id
_entity_poly.type
_entity_poly.pdbx_seq_one_letter_code
_entity_poly.pdbx_strand_id
1 'polypeptide(L)'
;MASGLVVHIEAGENKHTEVVSHDRIRIGSSEDCNLRLEPSIIPSASGLVLELARTNGHYRVTDFDPTLAITHNGAPLGAGAIIDDGDEVRINPSKLALQFFPISTLPVVDRRRRDAYVAPFIEQAALESAATARRDDAKVFLREFTREFIREINPSTKIAVLLIATALVGGILYLGFAAQKELQRSRRLIDEQNQQLARMKELIDRSNEQIRGLSETNQDIIQSMTFAPKIVGDYSTGVCLISGSYILVDPSTNRPLRYPEPQVAEDGATLPADDQPLYTPEGKGPIVARDFTGTGFHVGDGYILTNRHVAAQPWAADDLLQNMSGSVNAQPRLTKLLAYFPGRRLPFALRLRQVSQRDDLAVCLVDVKELPSNTPALPLDRGSEAATIGRAVVMMGYPSGTDRMLAMLSEEESRSIQARCGSSLETLLGCLAERNMIKPLTTQGDITALDDRRVVYDARTAQGGSGAPLFGQSGRVIGVNFAVFTENTASNFAVPVS
;
A
#
# COMPACT_ATOMS: atom_id res chain seq x y z
N MET A 1 6.55 -13.39 19.30
CA MET A 1 6.71 -13.19 20.75
C MET A 1 6.56 -11.71 21.00
N ALA A 2 5.53 -11.27 21.71
CA ALA A 2 5.32 -9.84 21.96
C ALA A 2 6.40 -9.37 22.95
N SER A 3 7.39 -8.65 22.45
CA SER A 3 8.46 -8.04 23.24
C SER A 3 8.33 -6.54 23.13
N GLY A 4 8.03 -5.90 24.26
CA GLY A 4 7.98 -4.45 24.38
C GLY A 4 8.50 -4.02 25.75
N LEU A 5 8.72 -2.74 25.91
CA LEU A 5 9.15 -2.10 27.14
C LEU A 5 8.11 -1.05 27.49
N VAL A 6 7.48 -1.19 28.66
CA VAL A 6 6.62 -0.14 29.21
C VAL A 6 7.51 0.82 29.98
N VAL A 7 7.41 2.11 29.67
CA VAL A 7 8.18 3.17 30.32
C VAL A 7 7.20 4.12 30.99
N HIS A 8 7.25 4.20 32.31
CA HIS A 8 6.56 5.21 33.10
C HIS A 8 7.47 6.43 33.24
N ILE A 9 7.00 7.56 32.74
CA ILE A 9 7.73 8.84 32.73
C ILE A 9 7.09 9.74 33.78
N GLU A 10 7.87 10.16 34.76
CA GLU A 10 7.46 11.12 35.79
C GLU A 10 8.33 12.38 35.70
N ALA A 11 7.72 13.50 35.33
CA ALA A 11 8.36 14.80 35.19
C ALA A 11 7.61 15.84 36.02
N GLY A 12 8.01 16.01 37.28
CA GLY A 12 7.30 16.89 38.22
C GLY A 12 5.90 16.36 38.55
N GLU A 13 4.84 17.10 38.20
CA GLU A 13 3.44 16.67 38.41
C GLU A 13 2.89 15.83 37.24
N ASN A 14 3.58 15.80 36.10
CA ASN A 14 3.13 15.09 34.90
C ASN A 14 3.60 13.64 34.94
N LYS A 15 2.63 12.71 34.83
CA LYS A 15 2.87 11.27 34.73
C LYS A 15 2.36 10.77 33.38
N HIS A 16 3.23 10.13 32.61
CA HIS A 16 2.89 9.54 31.32
C HIS A 16 3.38 8.09 31.27
N THR A 17 2.71 7.24 30.50
CA THR A 17 3.11 5.84 30.32
C THR A 17 3.12 5.54 28.84
N GLU A 18 4.27 5.07 28.34
CA GLU A 18 4.47 4.78 26.93
C GLU A 18 4.92 3.32 26.76
N VAL A 19 4.49 2.68 25.68
CA VAL A 19 4.86 1.30 25.37
C VAL A 19 5.67 1.29 24.09
N VAL A 20 6.94 0.88 24.18
CA VAL A 20 7.86 0.87 23.04
C VAL A 20 8.21 -0.56 22.66
N SER A 21 8.06 -0.92 21.39
CA SER A 21 8.25 -2.30 20.89
C SER A 21 9.42 -2.44 19.91
N HIS A 22 10.52 -1.74 20.16
CA HIS A 22 11.72 -1.74 19.31
C HIS A 22 12.89 -2.46 20.00
N ASP A 23 13.75 -3.09 19.21
CA ASP A 23 15.00 -3.70 19.70
C ASP A 23 16.04 -2.64 20.09
N ARG A 24 15.96 -1.43 19.54
CA ARG A 24 16.76 -0.27 19.91
C ARG A 24 15.82 0.88 20.24
N ILE A 25 15.93 1.43 21.44
CA ILE A 25 15.06 2.49 21.97
C ILE A 25 15.92 3.69 22.30
N ARG A 26 15.67 4.80 21.61
CA ARG A 26 16.28 6.10 21.88
C ARG A 26 15.29 6.97 22.63
N ILE A 27 15.71 7.49 23.78
CA ILE A 27 14.92 8.38 24.63
C ILE A 27 15.57 9.76 24.62
N GLY A 28 14.81 10.79 24.31
CA GLY A 28 15.34 12.16 24.23
C GLY A 28 14.39 13.16 23.57
N SER A 29 14.87 14.36 23.26
CA SER A 29 14.11 15.45 22.63
C SER A 29 14.32 15.57 21.11
N SER A 30 15.24 14.79 20.52
CA SER A 30 15.51 14.81 19.08
C SER A 30 14.42 14.11 18.25
N GLU A 31 14.30 14.46 16.97
CA GLU A 31 13.33 13.82 16.07
C GLU A 31 13.63 12.33 15.83
N ASP A 32 14.88 11.90 16.01
CA ASP A 32 15.32 10.51 15.84
C ASP A 32 15.09 9.63 17.10
N CYS A 33 14.49 10.19 18.16
CA CYS A 33 14.15 9.45 19.37
C CYS A 33 12.82 8.70 19.23
N ASN A 34 12.79 7.45 19.71
CA ASN A 34 11.58 6.63 19.76
C ASN A 34 10.63 7.13 20.85
N LEU A 35 11.17 7.53 22.01
CA LEU A 35 10.44 8.12 23.11
C LEU A 35 10.82 9.60 23.16
N ARG A 36 9.90 10.46 22.73
CA ARG A 36 10.13 11.90 22.62
C ARG A 36 9.69 12.60 23.91
N LEU A 37 10.64 13.22 24.57
CA LEU A 37 10.44 14.03 25.77
C LEU A 37 10.42 15.51 25.38
N GLU A 38 9.61 16.31 26.06
CA GLU A 38 9.56 17.74 25.78
C GLU A 38 10.94 18.40 26.02
N PRO A 39 11.42 19.27 25.11
CA PRO A 39 12.69 19.98 25.27
C PRO A 39 12.77 20.85 26.53
N SER A 40 11.62 21.25 27.09
CA SER A 40 11.49 22.00 28.34
C SER A 40 11.90 21.20 29.58
N ILE A 41 11.88 19.85 29.49
CA ILE A 41 12.10 18.93 30.61
C ILE A 41 13.57 18.44 30.66
N ILE A 42 14.28 18.46 29.52
CA ILE A 42 15.65 17.94 29.42
C ILE A 42 16.65 19.08 29.16
N PRO A 43 17.65 19.28 30.03
CA PRO A 43 18.75 20.21 29.79
C PRO A 43 19.88 19.57 28.96
N SER A 44 19.58 18.88 27.86
CA SER A 44 20.59 18.24 27.01
C SER A 44 20.79 19.02 25.70
N ALA A 45 22.05 19.32 25.39
CA ALA A 45 22.44 19.95 24.12
C ALA A 45 22.46 18.95 22.94
N SER A 46 22.57 17.65 23.22
CA SER A 46 22.62 16.59 22.20
C SER A 46 21.24 16.08 21.80
N GLY A 47 20.24 16.32 22.65
CA GLY A 47 18.87 15.86 22.46
C GLY A 47 18.67 14.36 22.67
N LEU A 48 19.72 13.59 22.97
CA LEU A 48 19.66 12.19 23.40
C LEU A 48 19.88 12.14 24.91
N VAL A 49 19.07 11.35 25.61
CA VAL A 49 19.20 11.15 27.07
C VAL A 49 19.72 9.76 27.36
N LEU A 50 19.07 8.74 26.77
CA LEU A 50 19.38 7.34 27.02
C LEU A 50 19.10 6.53 25.75
N GLU A 51 20.01 5.64 25.41
CA GLU A 51 19.83 4.63 24.39
C GLU A 51 19.87 3.24 25.01
N LEU A 52 18.84 2.45 24.73
CA LEU A 52 18.73 1.06 25.14
C LEU A 52 18.76 0.16 23.91
N ALA A 53 19.51 -0.92 23.95
CA ALA A 53 19.45 -1.97 22.94
C ALA A 53 19.18 -3.33 23.59
N ARG A 54 18.37 -4.12 22.93
CA ARG A 54 17.99 -5.45 23.38
C ARG A 54 19.08 -6.45 22.98
N THR A 55 19.63 -7.13 23.97
CA THR A 55 20.64 -8.18 23.79
C THR A 55 20.32 -9.35 24.72
N ASN A 56 20.29 -10.57 24.17
CA ASN A 56 19.96 -11.79 24.91
C ASN A 56 18.64 -11.72 25.71
N GLY A 57 17.63 -11.04 25.18
CA GLY A 57 16.30 -10.94 25.79
C GLY A 57 16.11 -9.79 26.77
N HIS A 58 17.18 -9.14 27.23
CA HIS A 58 17.14 -7.99 28.15
C HIS A 58 17.49 -6.68 27.44
N TYR A 59 16.96 -5.56 27.92
CA TYR A 59 17.38 -4.24 27.46
C TYR A 59 18.64 -3.82 28.23
N ARG A 60 19.65 -3.33 27.48
CA ARG A 60 20.90 -2.82 28.04
C ARG A 60 21.14 -1.40 27.58
N VAL A 61 21.74 -0.60 28.46
CA VAL A 61 22.16 0.77 28.15
C VAL A 61 23.34 0.74 27.19
N THR A 62 23.16 1.23 25.97
CA THR A 62 24.23 1.30 24.95
C THR A 62 24.91 2.64 24.90
N ASP A 63 24.14 3.72 25.11
CA ASP A 63 24.64 5.08 25.06
C ASP A 63 23.82 5.97 26.00
N PHE A 64 24.42 7.03 26.53
CA PHE A 64 23.74 8.02 27.36
C PHE A 64 24.51 9.34 27.36
N ASP A 65 23.83 10.45 27.61
CA ASP A 65 24.50 11.76 27.63
C ASP A 65 25.33 11.93 28.91
N PRO A 66 26.67 12.00 28.82
CA PRO A 66 27.54 12.12 30.00
C PRO A 66 27.46 13.49 30.67
N THR A 67 26.84 14.49 30.01
CA THR A 67 26.63 15.82 30.59
C THR A 67 25.46 15.85 31.58
N LEU A 68 24.58 14.83 31.53
CA LEU A 68 23.47 14.64 32.45
C LEU A 68 23.92 13.79 33.64
N ALA A 69 23.57 14.22 34.86
CA ALA A 69 23.79 13.41 36.05
C ALA A 69 22.68 12.34 36.16
N ILE A 70 22.88 11.23 35.44
CA ILE A 70 21.92 10.12 35.37
C ILE A 70 22.27 9.05 36.42
N THR A 71 21.27 8.66 37.21
CA THR A 71 21.37 7.54 38.15
C THR A 71 20.43 6.41 37.77
N HIS A 72 20.87 5.17 37.94
CA HIS A 72 20.07 3.95 37.83
C HIS A 72 19.93 3.34 39.22
N ASN A 73 18.70 3.25 39.72
CA ASN A 73 18.39 2.79 41.08
C ASN A 73 19.22 3.48 42.18
N GLY A 74 19.54 4.77 41.98
CA GLY A 74 20.34 5.58 42.91
C GLY A 74 21.86 5.46 42.75
N ALA A 75 22.38 4.56 41.91
CA ALA A 75 23.79 4.45 41.57
C ALA A 75 24.11 5.18 40.24
N PRO A 76 25.35 5.60 39.97
CA PRO A 76 25.73 6.17 38.68
C PRO A 76 25.46 5.20 37.54
N LEU A 77 24.87 5.70 36.44
CA LEU A 77 24.58 4.88 35.27
C LEU A 77 25.87 4.40 34.59
N GLY A 78 26.03 3.09 34.42
CA GLY A 78 27.15 2.48 33.69
C GLY A 78 26.75 2.07 32.27
N ALA A 79 27.67 2.24 31.31
CA ALA A 79 27.49 1.67 29.97
C ALA A 79 27.37 0.14 30.05
N GLY A 80 26.32 -0.43 29.45
CA GLY A 80 26.02 -1.86 29.48
C GLY A 80 25.14 -2.33 30.64
N ALA A 81 24.67 -1.42 31.51
CA ALA A 81 23.73 -1.73 32.59
C ALA A 81 22.46 -2.41 32.04
N ILE A 82 22.00 -3.46 32.72
CA ILE A 82 20.77 -4.18 32.39
C ILE A 82 19.60 -3.44 33.00
N ILE A 83 18.51 -3.31 32.24
CA ILE A 83 17.22 -2.79 32.72
C ILE A 83 16.32 -3.97 33.07
N ASP A 84 16.06 -4.16 34.36
CA ASP A 84 15.16 -5.15 34.92
C ASP A 84 13.78 -4.55 35.27
N ASP A 85 12.83 -5.42 35.64
CA ASP A 85 11.46 -5.02 35.95
C ASP A 85 11.37 -4.14 37.19
N GLY A 86 10.85 -2.93 37.03
CA GLY A 86 10.72 -1.92 38.08
C GLY A 86 11.94 -1.02 38.26
N ASP A 87 12.96 -1.12 37.41
CA ASP A 87 14.15 -0.27 37.47
C ASP A 87 13.82 1.20 37.22
N GLU A 88 14.42 2.09 38.01
CA GLU A 88 14.27 3.54 37.88
C GLU A 88 15.57 4.19 37.38
N VAL A 89 15.47 4.97 36.29
CA VAL A 89 16.52 5.89 35.84
C VAL A 89 16.09 7.32 36.12
N ARG A 90 16.88 8.05 36.91
CA ARG A 90 16.59 9.43 37.31
C ARG A 90 17.63 10.39 36.75
N ILE A 91 17.18 11.53 36.25
CA ILE A 91 18.05 12.58 35.70
C ILE A 91 18.00 13.78 36.65
N ASN A 92 19.16 14.15 37.20
CA ASN A 92 19.31 15.33 38.04
C ASN A 92 19.93 16.48 37.21
N PRO A 93 19.44 17.73 37.31
CA PRO A 93 18.47 18.27 38.27
C PRO A 93 17.01 18.32 37.78
N SER A 94 16.68 17.78 36.60
CA SER A 94 15.36 17.94 35.95
C SER A 94 14.18 17.25 36.66
N LYS A 95 14.41 16.52 37.76
CA LYS A 95 13.40 15.71 38.47
C LYS A 95 12.67 14.73 37.54
N LEU A 96 13.29 14.34 36.44
CA LEU A 96 12.75 13.35 35.51
C LEU A 96 13.12 11.96 36.00
N ALA A 97 12.12 11.11 36.22
CA ALA A 97 12.27 9.71 36.55
C ALA A 97 11.61 8.84 35.47
N LEU A 98 12.34 7.83 35.02
CA LEU A 98 11.90 6.84 34.04
C LEU A 98 11.89 5.48 34.74
N GLN A 99 10.72 4.86 34.88
CA GLN A 99 10.59 3.50 35.40
C GLN A 99 10.30 2.53 34.26
N PHE A 100 11.00 1.40 34.24
CA PHE A 100 10.97 0.45 33.14
C PHE A 100 10.34 -0.87 33.55
N PHE A 101 9.44 -1.39 32.70
CA PHE A 101 8.77 -2.68 32.89
C PHE A 101 8.85 -3.47 31.58
N PRO A 102 9.82 -4.38 31.42
CA PRO A 102 9.95 -5.20 30.22
C PRO A 102 8.80 -6.21 30.12
N ILE A 103 8.11 -6.21 28.99
CA ILE A 103 7.02 -7.14 28.68
C ILE A 103 7.65 -8.51 28.40
N SER A 104 7.77 -9.29 29.46
CA SER A 104 8.10 -10.71 29.38
C SER A 104 6.87 -11.47 28.93
N THR A 105 7.02 -12.41 27.99
CA THR A 105 6.03 -13.50 27.86
C THR A 105 6.09 -14.28 29.16
N LEU A 106 5.14 -14.04 30.06
CA LEU A 106 4.97 -14.78 31.30
C LEU A 106 5.04 -16.29 30.97
N PRO A 107 5.92 -17.07 31.60
CA PRO A 107 5.70 -18.50 31.62
C PRO A 107 4.33 -18.71 32.27
N VAL A 108 3.48 -19.47 31.58
CA VAL A 108 2.18 -19.93 32.06
C VAL A 108 2.31 -20.29 33.54
N VAL A 109 1.60 -19.54 34.39
CA VAL A 109 1.42 -19.89 35.80
C VAL A 109 0.68 -21.22 35.82
N ASP A 110 1.41 -22.31 36.01
CA ASP A 110 0.83 -23.61 36.31
C ASP A 110 0.08 -23.45 37.63
N ARG A 111 -1.27 -23.42 37.55
CA ARG A 111 -2.15 -23.49 38.71
C ARG A 111 -2.05 -24.90 39.29
N ARG A 112 -0.93 -25.23 39.93
CA ARG A 112 -0.83 -26.38 40.82
C ARG A 112 -1.11 -25.95 42.25
N ARG A 113 -2.21 -26.53 42.75
CA ARG A 113 -2.52 -26.88 44.13
C ARG A 113 -2.23 -25.82 45.20
N ARG A 114 -3.31 -25.34 45.81
CA ARG A 114 -3.33 -24.91 47.20
C ARG A 114 -2.84 -26.07 48.07
N ASP A 115 -1.57 -26.05 48.44
CA ASP A 115 -1.12 -26.70 49.66
C ASP A 115 -0.96 -25.59 50.70
N ALA A 116 -1.79 -25.66 51.74
CA ALA A 116 -1.70 -24.80 52.90
C ALA A 116 -0.36 -25.07 53.59
N TYR A 117 0.62 -24.19 53.37
CA TYR A 117 1.88 -24.23 54.10
C TYR A 117 1.64 -23.71 55.52
N VAL A 118 1.28 -24.62 56.43
CA VAL A 118 1.45 -24.38 57.87
C VAL A 118 2.94 -24.47 58.14
N ALA A 119 3.51 -23.41 58.68
CA ALA A 119 4.94 -23.36 58.93
C ALA A 119 5.36 -24.35 60.05
N PRO A 120 6.58 -24.93 59.99
CA PRO A 120 6.99 -26.05 60.87
C PRO A 120 7.08 -25.69 62.36
N PHE A 121 7.02 -24.41 62.72
CA PHE A 121 7.06 -23.94 64.09
C PHE A 121 5.71 -24.01 64.82
N ILE A 122 4.59 -24.17 64.10
CA ILE A 122 3.28 -24.43 64.74
C ILE A 122 3.06 -25.93 64.92
N GLU A 123 3.71 -26.78 64.13
CA GLU A 123 3.64 -28.24 64.30
C GLU A 123 4.48 -28.71 65.50
N GLN A 124 5.65 -28.11 65.76
CA GLN A 124 6.44 -28.38 66.96
C GLN A 124 5.81 -27.79 68.23
N ALA A 125 5.20 -26.59 68.18
CA ALA A 125 4.47 -26.06 69.32
C ALA A 125 3.17 -26.83 69.61
N ALA A 126 2.48 -27.35 68.59
CA ALA A 126 1.27 -28.17 68.74
C ALA A 126 1.58 -29.61 69.19
N LEU A 127 2.71 -30.20 68.79
CA LEU A 127 3.15 -31.50 69.31
C LEU A 127 3.73 -31.40 70.74
N GLU A 128 4.50 -30.35 71.07
CA GLU A 128 5.04 -30.16 72.42
C GLU A 128 3.97 -29.70 73.43
N SER A 129 2.91 -29.02 73.00
CA SER A 129 1.75 -28.71 73.86
C SER A 129 0.72 -29.85 73.95
N ALA A 130 0.84 -30.89 73.12
CA ALA A 130 0.03 -32.11 73.21
C ALA A 130 0.59 -33.15 74.20
N ALA A 131 1.83 -32.98 74.68
CA ALA A 131 2.54 -33.96 75.51
C ALA A 131 2.79 -33.52 76.97
N THR A 132 1.95 -32.63 77.52
CA THR A 132 1.98 -32.30 78.97
C THR A 132 0.67 -32.71 79.64
N ALA A 133 0.78 -33.64 80.59
CA ALA A 133 -0.29 -34.22 81.40
C ALA A 133 -0.88 -33.23 82.44
N ARG A 134 -1.36 -32.06 82.00
CA ARG A 134 -1.97 -31.03 82.86
C ARG A 134 -3.24 -30.37 82.29
N ARG A 135 -3.88 -30.99 81.28
CA ARG A 135 -5.19 -30.51 80.77
C ARG A 135 -6.37 -30.99 81.60
N ASP A 136 -6.28 -32.14 82.25
CA ASP A 136 -7.37 -32.62 83.11
C ASP A 136 -7.46 -31.74 84.36
N ASP A 137 -6.33 -31.37 84.97
CA ASP A 137 -6.31 -30.47 86.11
C ASP A 137 -6.78 -29.06 85.77
N ALA A 138 -6.43 -28.48 84.61
CA ALA A 138 -6.89 -27.14 84.26
C ALA A 138 -8.39 -27.08 83.92
N LYS A 139 -8.95 -28.11 83.28
CA LYS A 139 -10.41 -28.20 83.04
C LYS A 139 -11.18 -28.49 84.32
N VAL A 140 -10.67 -29.39 85.15
CA VAL A 140 -11.22 -29.69 86.48
C VAL A 140 -11.14 -28.43 87.34
N PHE A 141 -9.99 -27.75 87.39
CA PHE A 141 -9.82 -26.48 88.09
C PHE A 141 -10.75 -25.39 87.57
N LEU A 142 -10.87 -25.17 86.24
CA LEU A 142 -11.82 -24.19 85.69
C LEU A 142 -13.28 -24.55 86.02
N ARG A 143 -13.61 -25.85 86.03
CA ARG A 143 -14.96 -26.35 86.35
C ARG A 143 -15.26 -26.21 87.83
N GLU A 144 -14.33 -26.54 88.71
CA GLU A 144 -14.45 -26.33 90.15
C GLU A 144 -14.46 -24.82 90.50
N PHE A 145 -13.59 -24.00 89.88
CA PHE A 145 -13.58 -22.54 90.07
C PHE A 145 -14.89 -21.90 89.58
N THR A 146 -15.37 -22.23 88.39
CA THR A 146 -16.66 -21.70 87.89
C THR A 146 -17.82 -22.18 88.75
N ARG A 147 -17.77 -23.41 89.26
CA ARG A 147 -18.79 -23.95 90.16
C ARG A 147 -18.80 -23.26 91.52
N GLU A 148 -17.63 -22.94 92.09
CA GLU A 148 -17.53 -22.17 93.34
C GLU A 148 -17.91 -20.69 93.15
N PHE A 149 -17.45 -20.04 92.08
CA PHE A 149 -17.88 -18.68 91.74
C PHE A 149 -19.40 -18.58 91.54
N ILE A 150 -20.02 -19.55 90.89
CA ILE A 150 -21.49 -19.57 90.71
C ILE A 150 -22.21 -19.79 92.04
N ARG A 151 -21.57 -20.39 93.05
CA ARG A 151 -22.19 -20.70 94.35
C ARG A 151 -22.17 -19.50 95.32
N GLU A 152 -21.14 -18.64 95.25
CA GLU A 152 -20.98 -17.47 96.14
C GLU A 152 -21.65 -16.17 95.65
N ILE A 153 -22.07 -16.12 94.39
CA ILE A 153 -22.65 -14.89 93.81
C ILE A 153 -24.16 -14.76 94.10
N ASN A 154 -24.56 -13.57 94.56
CA ASN A 154 -25.93 -13.15 94.84
C ASN A 154 -26.86 -13.35 93.61
N PRO A 155 -28.10 -13.86 93.76
CA PRO A 155 -29.04 -14.09 92.65
C PRO A 155 -29.26 -12.90 91.71
N SER A 156 -29.16 -11.65 92.19
CA SER A 156 -29.31 -10.45 91.36
C SER A 156 -28.20 -10.29 90.31
N THR A 157 -26.95 -10.62 90.66
CA THR A 157 -25.80 -10.51 89.75
C THR A 157 -25.85 -11.57 88.66
N LYS A 158 -26.43 -12.74 88.94
CA LYS A 158 -26.66 -13.81 87.95
C LYS A 158 -27.62 -13.38 86.84
N ILE A 159 -28.70 -12.68 87.20
CA ILE A 159 -29.67 -12.15 86.23
C ILE A 159 -29.02 -11.05 85.38
N ALA A 160 -28.23 -10.16 85.98
CA ALA A 160 -27.51 -9.12 85.26
C ALA A 160 -26.51 -9.69 84.23
N VAL A 161 -25.73 -10.70 84.63
CA VAL A 161 -24.78 -11.38 83.72
C VAL A 161 -25.52 -12.11 82.59
N LEU A 162 -26.65 -12.75 82.87
CA LEU A 162 -27.47 -13.41 81.84
C LEU A 162 -28.02 -12.40 80.82
N LEU A 163 -28.52 -11.25 81.28
CA LEU A 163 -29.02 -10.20 80.39
C LEU A 163 -27.90 -9.62 79.50
N ILE A 164 -26.72 -9.36 80.08
CA ILE A 164 -25.55 -8.90 79.33
C ILE A 164 -25.13 -9.95 78.30
N ALA A 165 -25.08 -11.23 78.68
CA ALA A 165 -24.74 -12.32 77.77
C ALA A 165 -25.76 -12.44 76.63
N THR A 166 -27.05 -12.32 76.93
CA THR A 166 -28.13 -12.39 75.92
C THR A 166 -28.08 -11.20 74.96
N ALA A 167 -27.83 -9.99 75.48
CA ALA A 167 -27.64 -8.79 74.66
C ALA A 167 -26.40 -8.87 73.78
N LEU A 168 -25.30 -9.43 74.30
CA LEU A 168 -24.05 -9.62 73.56
C LEU A 168 -24.22 -10.66 72.44
N VAL A 169 -24.84 -11.80 72.73
CA VAL A 169 -25.14 -12.83 71.73
C VAL A 169 -26.13 -12.31 70.68
N GLY A 170 -27.16 -11.57 71.09
CA GLY A 170 -28.11 -10.92 70.18
C GLY A 170 -27.44 -9.87 69.29
N GLY A 171 -26.53 -9.07 69.83
CA GLY A 171 -25.74 -8.09 69.08
C GLY A 171 -24.81 -8.75 68.05
N ILE A 172 -24.13 -9.84 68.40
CA ILE A 172 -23.28 -10.60 67.48
C ILE A 172 -24.11 -11.23 66.35
N LEU A 173 -25.26 -11.82 66.67
CA LEU A 173 -26.18 -12.39 65.66
C LEU A 173 -26.73 -11.31 64.71
N TYR A 174 -27.08 -10.14 65.24
CA TYR A 174 -27.56 -9.02 64.43
C TYR A 174 -26.47 -8.48 63.50
N LEU A 175 -25.25 -8.29 64.01
CA LEU A 175 -24.10 -7.86 63.20
C LEU A 175 -23.76 -8.89 62.12
N GLY A 176 -23.80 -10.19 62.45
CA GLY A 176 -23.60 -11.26 61.48
C GLY A 176 -24.67 -11.26 60.38
N PHE A 177 -25.94 -11.10 60.74
CA PHE A 177 -27.04 -11.04 59.78
C PHE A 177 -26.99 -9.78 58.91
N ALA A 178 -26.66 -8.63 59.49
CA ALA A 178 -26.48 -7.37 58.75
C ALA A 178 -25.32 -7.45 57.76
N ALA A 179 -24.16 -7.96 58.19
CA ALA A 179 -23.01 -8.18 57.33
C ALA A 179 -23.31 -9.16 56.19
N GLN A 180 -24.04 -10.25 56.48
CA GLN A 180 -24.43 -11.22 55.46
C GLN A 180 -25.40 -10.63 54.42
N LYS A 181 -26.33 -9.76 54.86
CA LYS A 181 -27.26 -9.05 53.96
C LYS A 181 -26.54 -8.04 53.08
N GLU A 182 -25.53 -7.35 53.61
CA GLU A 182 -24.71 -6.39 52.86
C GLU A 182 -23.81 -7.09 51.83
N LEU A 183 -23.20 -8.24 52.20
CA LEU A 183 -22.44 -9.09 51.28
C LEU A 183 -23.30 -9.60 50.12
N GLN A 184 -24.56 -9.97 50.36
CA GLN A 184 -25.48 -10.38 49.28
C GLN A 184 -25.80 -9.24 48.31
N ARG A 185 -25.98 -8.01 48.82
CA ARG A 185 -26.20 -6.82 47.99
C ARG A 185 -24.95 -6.46 47.19
N SER A 186 -23.78 -6.50 47.82
CA SER A 186 -22.49 -6.28 47.17
C SER A 186 -22.24 -7.29 46.04
N ARG A 187 -22.51 -8.57 46.27
CA ARG A 187 -22.38 -9.61 45.22
C ARG A 187 -23.27 -9.33 44.00
N ARG A 188 -24.52 -8.92 44.22
CA ARG A 188 -25.43 -8.54 43.11
C ARG A 188 -24.92 -7.33 42.34
N LEU A 189 -24.45 -6.31 43.05
CA LEU A 189 -23.90 -5.11 42.41
C LEU A 189 -22.65 -5.42 41.57
N ILE A 190 -21.79 -6.31 42.08
CA ILE A 190 -20.60 -6.79 41.35
C ILE A 190 -21.02 -7.61 40.12
N ASP A 191 -22.02 -8.48 40.22
CA ASP A 191 -22.54 -9.24 39.08
C ASP A 191 -23.14 -8.31 38.00
N GLU A 192 -23.89 -7.29 38.41
CA GLU A 192 -24.43 -6.28 37.49
C GLU A 192 -23.32 -5.46 36.81
N GLN A 193 -22.31 -5.01 37.58
CA GLN A 193 -21.14 -4.32 37.04
C GLN A 193 -20.36 -5.22 36.07
N ASN A 194 -20.13 -6.48 36.42
CA ASN A 194 -19.47 -7.46 35.56
C ASN A 194 -20.26 -7.68 34.26
N GLN A 195 -21.59 -7.74 34.32
CA GLN A 195 -22.44 -7.86 33.14
C GLN A 195 -22.43 -6.57 32.29
N GLN A 196 -22.37 -5.39 32.90
CA GLN A 196 -22.21 -4.13 32.15
C GLN A 196 -20.85 -4.06 31.48
N LEU A 197 -19.77 -4.42 32.18
CA LEU A 197 -18.41 -4.49 31.63
C LEU A 197 -18.33 -5.49 30.48
N ALA A 198 -18.97 -6.65 30.60
CA ALA A 198 -19.04 -7.65 29.53
C ALA A 198 -19.75 -7.09 28.29
N ARG A 199 -20.90 -6.43 28.46
CA ARG A 199 -21.64 -5.79 27.36
C ARG A 199 -20.86 -4.64 26.72
N MET A 200 -20.20 -3.80 27.52
CA MET A 200 -19.32 -2.73 27.01
C MET A 200 -18.17 -3.31 26.20
N LYS A 201 -17.53 -4.38 26.70
CA LYS A 201 -16.44 -5.06 26.01
C LYS A 201 -16.92 -5.62 24.67
N GLU A 202 -18.06 -6.29 24.63
CA GLU A 202 -18.64 -6.80 23.38
C GLU A 202 -18.98 -5.67 22.40
N LEU A 203 -19.47 -4.54 22.90
CA LEU A 203 -19.78 -3.37 22.07
C LEU A 203 -18.52 -2.71 21.50
N ILE A 204 -17.44 -2.66 22.29
CA ILE A 204 -16.11 -2.21 21.82
C ILE A 204 -15.56 -3.18 20.77
N ASP A 205 -15.65 -4.50 21.00
CA ASP A 205 -15.15 -5.51 20.08
C ASP A 205 -15.89 -5.43 18.72
N ARG A 206 -17.22 -5.34 18.73
CA ARG A 206 -18.02 -5.11 17.51
C ARG A 206 -17.68 -3.80 16.83
N SER A 207 -17.51 -2.72 17.60
CA SER A 207 -17.13 -1.43 17.03
C SER A 207 -15.75 -1.48 16.38
N ASN A 208 -14.80 -2.18 16.98
CA ASN A 208 -13.45 -2.36 16.43
C ASN A 208 -13.47 -3.17 15.14
N GLU A 209 -14.28 -4.25 15.08
CA GLU A 209 -14.49 -5.01 13.85
C GLU A 209 -15.12 -4.16 12.74
N GLN A 210 -16.11 -3.33 13.07
CA GLN A 210 -16.71 -2.41 12.11
C GLN A 210 -15.71 -1.36 11.61
N ILE A 211 -14.92 -0.75 12.51
CA ILE A 211 -13.88 0.22 12.14
C ILE A 211 -12.84 -0.44 11.23
N ARG A 212 -12.46 -1.69 11.51
CA ARG A 212 -11.53 -2.44 10.67
C ARG A 212 -12.11 -2.68 9.28
N GLY A 213 -13.35 -3.16 9.18
CA GLY A 213 -14.01 -3.38 7.88
C GLY A 213 -14.22 -2.08 7.09
N LEU A 214 -14.54 -0.98 7.78
CA LEU A 214 -14.62 0.36 7.18
C LEU A 214 -13.26 0.84 6.68
N SER A 215 -12.18 0.62 7.44
CA SER A 215 -10.82 0.96 7.06
C SER A 215 -10.38 0.17 5.82
N GLU A 216 -10.64 -1.14 5.79
CA GLU A 216 -10.33 -2.01 4.65
C GLU A 216 -11.10 -1.54 3.39
N THR A 217 -12.41 -1.31 3.51
CA THR A 217 -13.24 -0.81 2.39
C THR A 217 -12.78 0.57 1.91
N ASN A 218 -12.45 1.49 2.83
CA ASN A 218 -11.99 2.82 2.48
C ASN A 218 -10.63 2.76 1.78
N GLN A 219 -9.74 1.87 2.21
CA GLN A 219 -8.46 1.64 1.55
C GLN A 219 -8.64 1.09 0.13
N ASP A 220 -9.57 0.16 -0.09
CA ASP A 220 -9.91 -0.36 -1.42
C ASP A 220 -10.50 0.73 -2.33
N ILE A 221 -11.38 1.59 -1.79
CA ILE A 221 -11.92 2.74 -2.52
C ILE A 221 -10.79 3.69 -2.92
N ILE A 222 -9.92 4.07 -1.97
CA ILE A 222 -8.77 4.96 -2.25
C ILE A 222 -7.87 4.34 -3.31
N GLN A 223 -7.58 3.04 -3.24
CA GLN A 223 -6.78 2.36 -4.26
C GLN A 223 -7.44 2.42 -5.63
N SER A 224 -8.76 2.18 -5.72
CA SER A 224 -9.48 2.25 -6.99
C SER A 224 -9.50 3.66 -7.59
N MET A 225 -9.68 4.71 -6.77
CA MET A 225 -9.70 6.10 -7.22
C MET A 225 -8.30 6.65 -7.56
N THR A 226 -7.27 6.20 -6.85
CA THR A 226 -5.88 6.67 -7.07
C THR A 226 -5.17 5.87 -8.16
N PHE A 227 -5.72 4.74 -8.59
CA PHE A 227 -5.12 3.85 -9.59
C PHE A 227 -4.77 4.59 -10.89
N ALA A 228 -5.75 5.22 -11.57
CA ALA A 228 -5.49 5.86 -12.85
C ALA A 228 -4.51 7.06 -12.73
N PRO A 229 -4.67 8.01 -11.78
CA PRO A 229 -3.71 9.09 -11.58
C PRO A 229 -2.28 8.60 -11.27
N LYS A 230 -2.15 7.53 -10.50
CA LYS A 230 -0.84 6.94 -10.18
C LYS A 230 -0.17 6.36 -11.42
N ILE A 231 -0.90 5.59 -12.23
CA ILE A 231 -0.36 5.04 -13.49
C ILE A 231 0.06 6.15 -14.46
N VAL A 232 -0.70 7.24 -14.53
CA VAL A 232 -0.33 8.43 -15.31
C VAL A 232 0.97 9.04 -14.80
N GLY A 233 1.09 9.25 -13.48
CA GLY A 233 2.30 9.80 -12.87
C GLY A 233 3.54 8.94 -13.10
N ASP A 234 3.39 7.62 -12.91
CA ASP A 234 4.51 6.68 -12.90
C ASP A 234 4.98 6.27 -14.31
N TYR A 235 4.06 6.14 -15.27
CA TYR A 235 4.33 5.49 -16.55
C TYR A 235 4.06 6.32 -17.81
N SER A 236 3.44 7.50 -17.72
CA SER A 236 3.04 8.25 -18.92
C SER A 236 4.19 8.63 -19.84
N THR A 237 5.36 8.93 -19.28
CA THR A 237 6.57 9.24 -20.04
C THR A 237 7.22 8.02 -20.69
N GLY A 238 6.78 6.80 -20.36
CA GLY A 238 7.21 5.54 -20.97
C GLY A 238 6.35 5.10 -22.14
N VAL A 239 5.22 5.77 -22.39
CA VAL A 239 4.34 5.54 -23.55
C VAL A 239 4.68 6.55 -24.64
N CYS A 240 4.90 6.09 -25.87
CA CYS A 240 5.29 6.92 -27.00
C CYS A 240 4.28 6.85 -28.14
N LEU A 241 4.17 7.96 -28.87
CA LEU A 241 3.49 7.99 -30.15
C LEU A 241 4.43 7.44 -31.22
N ILE A 242 4.00 6.43 -31.95
CA ILE A 242 4.69 5.92 -33.12
C ILE A 242 4.15 6.64 -34.34
N SER A 243 5.05 7.18 -35.16
CA SER A 243 4.74 7.75 -36.46
C SER A 243 5.62 7.08 -37.51
N GLY A 244 5.03 6.70 -38.63
CA GLY A 244 5.77 6.09 -39.70
C GLY A 244 5.21 6.45 -41.05
N SER A 245 6.00 6.15 -42.08
CA SER A 245 5.55 6.29 -43.45
C SER A 245 6.03 5.12 -44.29
N TYR A 246 5.18 4.69 -45.20
CA TYR A 246 5.49 3.62 -46.15
C TYR A 246 5.21 4.09 -47.57
N ILE A 247 5.98 3.55 -48.51
CA ILE A 247 5.83 3.82 -49.94
C ILE A 247 5.35 2.56 -50.65
N LEU A 248 4.74 2.75 -51.81
CA LEU A 248 4.42 1.65 -52.70
C LEU A 248 5.52 1.49 -53.74
N VAL A 249 5.91 0.25 -54.02
CA VAL A 249 7.00 -0.08 -54.94
C VAL A 249 6.47 -1.10 -55.94
N ASP A 250 6.78 -0.93 -57.22
CA ASP A 250 6.50 -1.95 -58.23
C ASP A 250 7.45 -3.14 -58.03
N PRO A 251 6.96 -4.39 -57.85
CA PRO A 251 7.80 -5.56 -57.64
C PRO A 251 8.65 -5.93 -58.85
N SER A 252 8.23 -5.56 -60.07
CA SER A 252 8.96 -5.89 -61.29
C SER A 252 10.18 -4.99 -61.48
N THR A 253 10.04 -3.69 -61.22
CA THR A 253 11.09 -2.70 -61.42
C THR A 253 11.80 -2.26 -60.13
N ASN A 254 11.26 -2.61 -58.96
CA ASN A 254 11.68 -2.15 -57.64
C ASN A 254 11.73 -0.61 -57.53
N ARG A 255 10.92 0.09 -58.34
CA ARG A 255 10.83 1.55 -58.34
C ARG A 255 9.62 2.02 -57.52
N PRO A 256 9.75 3.13 -56.76
CA PRO A 256 8.61 3.71 -56.06
C PRO A 256 7.52 4.13 -57.04
N LEU A 257 6.28 3.75 -56.74
CA LEU A 257 5.10 4.20 -57.46
C LEU A 257 4.85 5.68 -57.18
N ARG A 258 4.38 6.38 -58.22
CA ARG A 258 4.14 7.82 -58.25
C ARG A 258 2.73 8.10 -58.73
N TYR A 259 2.21 9.26 -58.37
CA TYR A 259 1.02 9.80 -59.03
C TYR A 259 1.36 10.11 -60.50
N PRO A 260 0.52 9.68 -61.45
CA PRO A 260 0.73 9.99 -62.86
C PRO A 260 0.71 11.50 -63.07
N GLU A 261 1.60 11.99 -63.92
CA GLU A 261 1.52 13.38 -64.38
C GLU A 261 0.34 13.50 -65.34
N PRO A 262 -0.48 14.57 -65.24
CA PRO A 262 -1.56 14.77 -66.18
C PRO A 262 -0.98 14.85 -67.60
N GLN A 263 -1.28 13.83 -68.40
CA GLN A 263 -0.84 13.78 -69.79
C GLN A 263 -1.56 14.90 -70.57
N VAL A 264 -0.75 15.73 -71.23
CA VAL A 264 -1.23 16.82 -72.10
C VAL A 264 -1.07 16.34 -73.54
N ALA A 265 -2.16 16.34 -74.30
CA ALA A 265 -2.14 16.04 -75.73
C ALA A 265 -1.38 17.12 -76.52
N GLU A 266 -0.98 16.82 -77.77
CA GLU A 266 -0.21 17.74 -78.63
C GLU A 266 -0.93 19.06 -78.92
N ASP A 267 -2.25 19.11 -78.76
CA ASP A 267 -3.10 20.29 -78.90
C ASP A 267 -3.24 21.10 -77.59
N GLY A 268 -2.57 20.70 -76.51
CA GLY A 268 -2.63 21.34 -75.20
C GLY A 268 -3.82 20.90 -74.33
N ALA A 269 -4.65 19.96 -74.79
CA ALA A 269 -5.76 19.44 -74.00
C ALA A 269 -5.30 18.37 -73.00
N THR A 270 -5.79 18.43 -71.76
CA THR A 270 -5.55 17.37 -70.77
C THR A 270 -6.33 16.12 -71.15
N LEU A 271 -5.66 14.98 -71.28
CA LEU A 271 -6.31 13.70 -71.57
C LEU A 271 -7.21 13.28 -70.38
N PRO A 272 -8.36 12.63 -70.63
CA PRO A 272 -9.26 12.16 -69.58
C PRO A 272 -8.56 11.19 -68.61
N ALA A 273 -8.82 11.34 -67.31
CA ALA A 273 -8.19 10.55 -66.25
C ALA A 273 -8.63 9.07 -66.22
N ASP A 274 -9.67 8.68 -66.96
CA ASP A 274 -10.28 7.34 -66.91
C ASP A 274 -9.40 6.23 -67.53
N ASP A 275 -8.51 6.60 -68.46
CA ASP A 275 -7.58 5.66 -69.11
C ASP A 275 -6.17 5.65 -68.47
N GLN A 276 -5.95 6.44 -67.41
CA GLN A 276 -4.64 6.50 -66.75
C GLN A 276 -4.57 5.52 -65.58
N PRO A 277 -3.48 4.74 -65.46
CA PRO A 277 -3.26 3.92 -64.29
C PRO A 277 -3.17 4.83 -63.06
N LEU A 278 -3.88 4.47 -61.98
CA LEU A 278 -3.94 5.28 -60.76
C LEU A 278 -2.54 5.60 -60.18
N TYR A 279 -1.59 4.68 -60.37
CA TYR A 279 -0.18 4.84 -60.04
C TYR A 279 0.74 4.35 -61.15
N THR A 280 1.90 4.98 -61.29
CA THR A 280 2.93 4.61 -62.28
C THR A 280 4.32 4.56 -61.65
N PRO A 281 5.19 3.59 -62.00
CA PRO A 281 6.60 3.60 -61.61
C PRO A 281 7.44 4.61 -62.44
N GLU A 282 6.85 5.21 -63.47
CA GLU A 282 7.50 6.14 -64.41
C GLU A 282 7.04 7.59 -64.19
N GLY A 283 7.71 8.54 -64.85
CA GLY A 283 7.42 9.97 -64.71
C GLY A 283 8.11 10.64 -63.51
N LYS A 284 7.87 11.94 -63.34
CA LYS A 284 8.47 12.77 -62.28
C LYS A 284 7.48 13.19 -61.19
N GLY A 285 6.26 12.63 -61.22
CA GLY A 285 5.24 12.86 -60.20
C GLY A 285 5.70 12.49 -58.78
N PRO A 286 5.05 13.03 -57.74
CA PRO A 286 5.40 12.74 -56.35
C PRO A 286 5.22 11.25 -56.03
N ILE A 287 6.13 10.71 -55.22
CA ILE A 287 6.05 9.32 -54.75
C ILE A 287 4.81 9.15 -53.88
N VAL A 288 4.09 8.06 -54.07
CA VAL A 288 2.97 7.68 -53.21
C VAL A 288 3.54 7.24 -51.87
N ALA A 289 3.49 8.15 -50.90
CA ALA A 289 3.80 7.89 -49.51
C ALA A 289 2.51 7.96 -48.68
N ARG A 290 2.40 7.06 -47.70
CA ARG A 290 1.31 7.02 -46.74
C ARG A 290 1.88 7.12 -45.34
N ASP A 291 1.35 8.05 -44.58
CA ASP A 291 1.70 8.27 -43.20
C ASP A 291 0.71 7.53 -42.29
N PHE A 292 1.20 7.00 -41.18
CA PHE A 292 0.37 6.33 -40.19
C PHE A 292 0.84 6.68 -38.78
N THR A 293 -0.07 6.51 -37.82
CA THR A 293 0.22 6.70 -36.40
C THR A 293 -0.21 5.49 -35.59
N GLY A 294 0.46 5.27 -34.47
CA GLY A 294 0.15 4.24 -33.51
C GLY A 294 0.72 4.58 -32.15
N THR A 295 0.57 3.67 -31.21
CA THR A 295 1.12 3.78 -29.86
C THR A 295 2.16 2.69 -29.65
N GLY A 296 3.17 2.98 -28.85
CA GLY A 296 4.07 1.97 -28.30
C GLY A 296 4.48 2.34 -26.89
N PHE A 297 5.12 1.41 -26.19
CA PHE A 297 5.59 1.66 -24.83
C PHE A 297 6.87 0.93 -24.50
N HIS A 298 7.66 1.53 -23.61
CA HIS A 298 8.97 1.03 -23.21
C HIS A 298 8.87 -0.03 -22.11
N VAL A 299 9.54 -1.16 -22.29
CA VAL A 299 9.56 -2.30 -21.33
C VAL A 299 10.92 -2.53 -20.68
N GLY A 300 11.87 -1.61 -20.84
CA GLY A 300 13.24 -1.73 -20.35
C GLY A 300 14.25 -1.99 -21.48
N ASP A 301 15.52 -1.74 -21.21
CA ASP A 301 16.66 -2.00 -22.10
C ASP A 301 16.52 -1.46 -23.55
N GLY A 302 15.71 -0.41 -23.74
CA GLY A 302 15.45 0.17 -25.06
C GLY A 302 14.50 -0.65 -25.94
N TYR A 303 13.77 -1.61 -25.35
CA TYR A 303 12.71 -2.35 -26.05
C TYR A 303 11.39 -1.59 -26.00
N ILE A 304 10.77 -1.44 -27.17
CA ILE A 304 9.43 -0.85 -27.33
C ILE A 304 8.48 -1.93 -27.85
N LEU A 305 7.36 -2.14 -27.14
CA LEU A 305 6.28 -2.99 -27.60
C LEU A 305 5.23 -2.17 -28.33
N THR A 306 4.70 -2.74 -29.41
CA THR A 306 3.56 -2.23 -30.17
C THR A 306 2.92 -3.38 -30.97
N ASN A 307 1.93 -3.10 -31.81
CA ASN A 307 1.38 -4.11 -32.68
C ASN A 307 2.25 -4.38 -33.90
N ARG A 308 2.14 -5.60 -34.43
CA ARG A 308 2.75 -5.97 -35.71
C ARG A 308 2.18 -5.14 -36.85
N HIS A 309 0.87 -4.88 -36.88
CA HIS A 309 0.29 -3.99 -37.88
C HIS A 309 0.81 -2.56 -37.77
N VAL A 310 1.27 -2.08 -36.61
CA VAL A 310 1.86 -0.73 -36.52
C VAL A 310 3.30 -0.73 -37.02
N ALA A 311 4.15 -1.65 -36.53
CA ALA A 311 5.59 -1.57 -36.77
C ALA A 311 6.10 -2.31 -38.02
N ALA A 312 5.38 -3.31 -38.52
CA ALA A 312 5.86 -4.19 -39.59
C ALA A 312 4.96 -4.21 -40.83
N GLN A 313 3.64 -4.07 -40.66
CA GLN A 313 2.67 -4.13 -41.75
C GLN A 313 1.55 -3.07 -41.63
N PRO A 314 1.87 -1.76 -41.59
CA PRO A 314 0.88 -0.68 -41.50
C PRO A 314 -0.16 -0.67 -42.62
N TRP A 315 0.19 -1.22 -43.77
CA TRP A 315 -0.70 -1.38 -44.92
C TRP A 315 -1.75 -2.49 -44.78
N ALA A 316 -1.66 -3.37 -43.76
CA ALA A 316 -2.57 -4.52 -43.64
C ALA A 316 -4.04 -4.11 -43.48
N ALA A 317 -4.28 -2.93 -42.90
CA ALA A 317 -5.60 -2.35 -42.70
C ALA A 317 -5.89 -1.16 -43.64
N ASP A 318 -5.10 -0.98 -44.71
CA ASP A 318 -5.32 0.11 -45.66
C ASP A 318 -6.30 -0.32 -46.76
N ASP A 319 -7.54 0.18 -46.68
CA ASP A 319 -8.62 -0.11 -47.61
C ASP A 319 -8.26 0.19 -49.06
N LEU A 320 -7.42 1.21 -49.30
CA LEU A 320 -6.97 1.56 -50.65
C LEU A 320 -6.16 0.42 -51.27
N LEU A 321 -5.26 -0.20 -50.51
CA LEU A 321 -4.47 -1.32 -51.00
C LEU A 321 -5.29 -2.60 -51.18
N GLN A 322 -6.28 -2.82 -50.31
CA GLN A 322 -7.22 -3.93 -50.49
C GLN A 322 -8.03 -3.77 -51.78
N ASN A 323 -8.50 -2.55 -52.07
CA ASN A 323 -9.25 -2.23 -53.28
C ASN A 323 -8.38 -2.16 -54.55
N MET A 324 -7.08 -1.87 -54.41
CA MET A 324 -6.15 -1.75 -55.54
C MET A 324 -5.51 -3.06 -56.00
N SER A 325 -5.68 -4.14 -55.24
CA SER A 325 -5.14 -5.47 -55.55
C SER A 325 -5.55 -6.00 -56.93
N GLY A 326 -6.53 -5.38 -57.60
CA GLY A 326 -6.97 -5.72 -58.96
C GLY A 326 -6.28 -4.99 -60.13
N SER A 327 -5.59 -3.86 -59.92
CA SER A 327 -5.18 -2.96 -61.04
C SER A 327 -3.69 -2.65 -61.13
N VAL A 328 -2.96 -2.64 -60.01
CA VAL A 328 -1.50 -2.38 -59.98
C VAL A 328 -0.86 -3.32 -58.98
N ASN A 329 0.14 -4.10 -59.42
CA ASN A 329 0.92 -4.95 -58.53
C ASN A 329 1.86 -4.05 -57.70
N ALA A 330 1.43 -3.66 -56.50
CA ALA A 330 2.16 -2.75 -55.62
C ALA A 330 2.63 -3.49 -54.36
N GLN A 331 3.92 -3.43 -54.07
CA GLN A 331 4.51 -3.92 -52.83
C GLN A 331 4.81 -2.76 -51.88
N PRO A 332 4.17 -2.71 -50.70
CA PRO A 332 4.44 -1.67 -49.72
C PRO A 332 5.79 -1.90 -49.04
N ARG A 333 6.52 -0.81 -48.79
CA ARG A 333 7.81 -0.82 -48.09
C ARG A 333 7.84 0.27 -47.03
N LEU A 334 8.10 -0.13 -45.79
CA LEU A 334 8.29 0.80 -44.69
C LEU A 334 9.54 1.66 -44.93
N THR A 335 9.38 2.98 -44.82
CA THR A 335 10.45 3.95 -45.08
C THR A 335 10.96 4.58 -43.80
N LYS A 336 10.03 4.92 -42.89
CA LYS A 336 10.34 5.58 -41.62
C LYS A 336 9.50 4.98 -40.51
N LEU A 337 10.11 4.85 -39.33
CA LEU A 337 9.45 4.48 -38.09
C LEU A 337 10.11 5.26 -36.94
N LEU A 338 9.34 6.18 -36.35
CA LEU A 338 9.80 7.14 -35.36
C LEU A 338 8.93 7.04 -34.10
N ALA A 339 9.54 7.19 -32.92
CA ALA A 339 8.85 7.26 -31.64
C ALA A 339 9.01 8.65 -31.01
N TYR A 340 7.89 9.25 -30.62
CA TYR A 340 7.83 10.53 -29.91
C TYR A 340 7.40 10.27 -28.47
N PHE A 341 8.33 10.48 -27.53
CA PHE A 341 8.06 10.38 -26.09
C PHE A 341 7.60 11.72 -25.51
N PRO A 342 6.71 11.72 -24.50
CA PRO A 342 6.34 12.94 -23.78
C PRO A 342 7.54 13.68 -23.19
N GLY A 343 7.52 15.01 -23.25
CA GLY A 343 8.63 15.84 -22.77
C GLY A 343 9.85 15.88 -23.68
N ARG A 344 9.83 15.20 -24.85
CA ARG A 344 10.94 15.19 -25.81
C ARG A 344 10.61 15.99 -27.04
N ARG A 345 11.58 16.79 -27.49
CA ARG A 345 11.47 17.63 -28.69
C ARG A 345 11.83 16.85 -29.95
N LEU A 346 12.74 15.89 -29.83
CA LEU A 346 13.22 15.08 -30.96
C LEU A 346 12.64 13.67 -30.89
N PRO A 347 12.28 13.09 -32.05
CA PRO A 347 11.88 11.69 -32.12
C PRO A 347 13.08 10.75 -32.06
N PHE A 348 12.79 9.48 -31.78
CA PHE A 348 13.77 8.39 -31.81
C PHE A 348 13.47 7.45 -32.97
N ALA A 349 14.50 7.05 -33.71
CA ALA A 349 14.34 6.08 -34.78
C ALA A 349 14.14 4.67 -34.20
N LEU A 350 13.03 4.03 -34.56
CA LEU A 350 12.73 2.67 -34.14
C LEU A 350 13.30 1.67 -35.16
N ARG A 351 13.99 0.64 -34.66
CA ARG A 351 14.45 -0.49 -35.46
C ARG A 351 13.64 -1.72 -35.11
N LEU A 352 13.01 -2.34 -36.10
CA LEU A 352 12.27 -3.58 -35.90
C LEU A 352 13.22 -4.70 -35.48
N ARG A 353 12.97 -5.34 -34.33
CA ARG A 353 13.79 -6.44 -33.82
C ARG A 353 13.15 -7.79 -34.04
N GLN A 354 11.87 -7.91 -33.69
CA GLN A 354 11.14 -9.15 -33.78
C GLN A 354 9.65 -8.88 -33.97
N VAL A 355 8.98 -9.79 -34.69
CA VAL A 355 7.56 -9.74 -34.98
C VAL A 355 6.95 -11.10 -34.61
N SER A 356 5.83 -11.11 -33.91
CA SER A 356 5.09 -12.34 -33.65
C SER A 356 4.38 -12.80 -34.92
N GLN A 357 4.42 -14.10 -35.18
CA GLN A 357 3.73 -14.72 -36.31
C GLN A 357 2.25 -15.00 -35.98
N ARG A 358 1.98 -15.32 -34.71
CA ARG A 358 0.66 -15.79 -34.24
C ARG A 358 -0.21 -14.67 -33.71
N ASP A 359 0.38 -13.70 -33.03
CA ASP A 359 -0.30 -12.60 -32.39
C ASP A 359 0.14 -11.29 -33.03
N ASP A 360 -0.69 -10.26 -32.92
CA ASP A 360 -0.42 -8.98 -33.56
C ASP A 360 0.51 -8.10 -32.71
N LEU A 361 1.73 -8.58 -32.48
CA LEU A 361 2.75 -7.95 -31.63
C LEU A 361 4.07 -7.80 -32.37
N ALA A 362 4.75 -6.69 -32.10
CA ALA A 362 6.11 -6.42 -32.56
C ALA A 362 6.95 -5.79 -31.44
N VAL A 363 8.23 -6.10 -31.46
CA VAL A 363 9.24 -5.52 -30.59
C VAL A 363 10.19 -4.68 -31.44
N CYS A 364 10.27 -3.40 -31.10
CA CYS A 364 11.20 -2.45 -31.68
C CYS A 364 12.34 -2.15 -30.69
N LEU A 365 13.47 -1.73 -31.24
CA LEU A 365 14.64 -1.27 -30.52
C LEU A 365 14.83 0.22 -30.77
N VAL A 366 15.23 0.90 -29.70
CA VAL A 366 15.70 2.27 -29.71
C VAL A 366 17.04 2.31 -28.99
N ASP A 367 17.94 3.21 -29.41
CA ASP A 367 19.26 3.30 -28.79
C ASP A 367 19.13 3.74 -27.33
N VAL A 368 19.53 2.88 -26.41
CA VAL A 368 19.47 3.13 -24.96
C VAL A 368 20.26 4.37 -24.57
N LYS A 369 21.32 4.71 -25.31
CA LYS A 369 22.12 5.92 -25.07
C LYS A 369 21.37 7.20 -25.43
N GLU A 370 20.48 7.10 -26.40
CA GLU A 370 19.61 8.21 -26.79
C GLU A 370 18.40 8.28 -25.84
N LEU A 371 18.00 7.16 -25.23
CA LEU A 371 16.95 7.19 -24.23
C LEU A 371 17.37 7.98 -22.98
N PRO A 372 16.47 8.83 -22.48
CA PRO A 372 16.66 9.49 -21.21
C PRO A 372 16.69 8.47 -20.06
N SER A 373 17.57 8.70 -19.08
CA SER A 373 17.67 7.91 -17.86
C SER A 373 16.38 7.90 -17.00
N ASN A 374 15.42 8.79 -17.27
CA ASN A 374 14.15 8.89 -16.55
C ASN A 374 12.93 8.37 -17.35
N THR A 375 13.14 7.62 -18.44
CA THR A 375 12.01 6.97 -19.14
C THR A 375 11.65 5.68 -18.41
N PRO A 376 10.46 5.58 -17.81
CA PRO A 376 10.07 4.41 -17.03
C PRO A 376 9.93 3.19 -17.94
N ALA A 377 10.29 2.03 -17.40
CA ALA A 377 9.98 0.74 -18.00
C ALA A 377 8.63 0.27 -17.45
N LEU A 378 7.67 0.03 -18.33
CA LEU A 378 6.35 -0.44 -17.94
C LEU A 378 6.44 -1.91 -17.55
N PRO A 379 6.07 -2.29 -16.32
CA PRO A 379 6.16 -3.66 -15.86
C PRO A 379 5.09 -4.51 -16.54
N LEU A 380 5.50 -5.63 -17.15
CA LEU A 380 4.58 -6.62 -17.70
C LEU A 380 4.08 -7.56 -16.60
N ASP A 381 2.80 -7.90 -16.64
CA ASP A 381 2.21 -8.89 -15.73
C ASP A 381 2.36 -10.29 -16.30
N ARG A 382 3.24 -11.11 -15.73
CA ARG A 382 3.44 -12.50 -16.16
C ARG A 382 2.45 -13.47 -15.49
N GLY A 383 1.58 -12.98 -14.61
CA GLY A 383 0.62 -13.79 -13.87
C GLY A 383 -0.72 -13.89 -14.61
N SER A 384 -1.27 -15.10 -14.69
CA SER A 384 -2.58 -15.35 -15.32
C SER A 384 -3.78 -14.77 -14.56
N GLU A 385 -3.63 -14.39 -13.28
CA GLU A 385 -4.73 -13.87 -12.45
C GLU A 385 -5.00 -12.37 -12.63
N ALA A 386 -4.11 -11.65 -13.32
CA ALA A 386 -4.19 -10.19 -13.44
C ALA A 386 -5.35 -9.72 -14.33
N ALA A 387 -5.81 -10.58 -15.24
CA ALA A 387 -6.96 -10.34 -16.08
C ALA A 387 -8.14 -11.16 -15.51
N THR A 388 -9.07 -10.50 -14.81
CA THR A 388 -10.33 -11.11 -14.36
C THR A 388 -11.49 -10.24 -14.84
N ILE A 389 -12.57 -10.87 -15.30
CA ILE A 389 -13.78 -10.15 -15.76
C ILE A 389 -14.32 -9.26 -14.63
N GLY A 390 -14.73 -8.04 -14.98
CA GLY A 390 -15.25 -7.03 -14.05
C GLY A 390 -14.18 -6.23 -13.30
N ARG A 391 -12.89 -6.48 -13.54
CA ARG A 391 -11.81 -5.66 -12.98
C ARG A 391 -11.60 -4.40 -13.81
N ALA A 392 -11.36 -3.30 -13.11
CA ALA A 392 -10.99 -2.03 -13.70
C ALA A 392 -9.63 -2.13 -14.42
N VAL A 393 -9.57 -1.51 -15.60
CA VAL A 393 -8.38 -1.38 -16.43
C VAL A 393 -8.16 0.06 -16.83
N VAL A 394 -6.90 0.42 -17.02
CA VAL A 394 -6.49 1.73 -17.52
C VAL A 394 -5.71 1.52 -18.80
N MET A 395 -6.12 2.19 -19.87
CA MET A 395 -5.40 2.19 -21.13
C MET A 395 -4.75 3.56 -21.32
N MET A 396 -3.55 3.57 -21.89
CA MET A 396 -2.82 4.81 -22.16
C MET A 396 -2.24 4.80 -23.56
N GLY A 397 -2.61 5.76 -24.41
CA GLY A 397 -2.09 5.81 -25.78
C GLY A 397 -2.46 7.07 -26.53
N TYR A 398 -2.36 7.04 -27.86
CA TYR A 398 -2.56 8.21 -28.71
C TYR A 398 -3.74 8.02 -29.68
N PRO A 399 -4.97 7.87 -29.18
CA PRO A 399 -6.14 7.82 -30.03
C PRO A 399 -6.29 9.14 -30.80
N SER A 400 -6.62 9.01 -32.08
CA SER A 400 -6.71 10.07 -33.08
C SER A 400 -5.41 10.86 -33.29
N GLY A 401 -4.25 10.30 -32.90
CA GLY A 401 -2.92 10.84 -33.20
C GLY A 401 -2.78 12.35 -33.04
N THR A 402 -2.45 13.04 -34.13
CA THR A 402 -2.30 14.50 -34.19
C THR A 402 -3.61 15.25 -34.13
N ASP A 403 -4.70 14.68 -34.63
CA ASP A 403 -5.99 15.36 -34.75
C ASP A 403 -6.55 15.69 -33.37
N ARG A 404 -6.40 14.76 -32.41
CA ARG A 404 -6.74 15.02 -31.00
C ARG A 404 -5.91 16.16 -30.43
N MET A 405 -4.61 16.18 -30.69
CA MET A 405 -3.71 17.21 -30.15
C MET A 405 -4.06 18.60 -30.69
N LEU A 406 -4.42 18.67 -31.98
CA LEU A 406 -4.89 19.89 -32.63
C LEU A 406 -6.27 20.33 -32.14
N ALA A 407 -7.17 19.38 -31.86
CA ALA A 407 -8.50 19.67 -31.32
C ALA A 407 -8.49 20.18 -29.87
N MET A 408 -7.40 19.95 -29.13
CA MET A 408 -7.21 20.50 -27.78
C MET A 408 -6.74 21.96 -27.78
N LEU A 409 -6.37 22.50 -28.93
CA LEU A 409 -5.92 23.88 -29.06
C LEU A 409 -7.08 24.82 -29.39
N SER A 410 -6.84 26.12 -29.18
CA SER A 410 -7.72 27.13 -29.77
C SER A 410 -7.70 27.03 -31.30
N GLU A 411 -8.80 27.43 -31.93
CA GLU A 411 -8.93 27.38 -33.39
C GLU A 411 -7.83 28.19 -34.09
N GLU A 412 -7.44 29.33 -33.52
CA GLU A 412 -6.35 30.18 -34.03
C GLU A 412 -4.99 29.47 -33.98
N GLU A 413 -4.66 28.84 -32.85
CA GLU A 413 -3.41 28.10 -32.68
C GLU A 413 -3.36 26.86 -33.58
N SER A 414 -4.45 26.11 -33.64
CA SER A 414 -4.56 24.92 -34.49
C SER A 414 -4.34 25.28 -35.97
N ARG A 415 -5.02 26.32 -36.47
CA ARG A 415 -4.82 26.83 -37.84
C ARG A 415 -3.39 27.33 -38.06
N SER A 416 -2.80 28.04 -37.09
CA SER A 416 -1.43 28.52 -37.16
C SER A 416 -0.41 27.37 -37.25
N ILE A 417 -0.59 26.31 -36.46
CA ILE A 417 0.27 25.13 -36.49
C ILE A 417 0.09 24.36 -37.80
N GLN A 418 -1.16 24.17 -38.26
CA GLN A 418 -1.41 23.52 -39.54
C GLN A 418 -0.82 24.31 -40.72
N ALA A 419 -0.96 25.64 -40.72
CA ALA A 419 -0.39 26.50 -41.76
C ALA A 419 1.16 26.46 -41.79
N ARG A 420 1.80 26.38 -40.62
CA ARG A 420 3.27 26.38 -40.50
C ARG A 420 3.91 25.01 -40.65
N CYS A 421 3.27 23.97 -40.11
CA CYS A 421 3.85 22.65 -39.89
C CYS A 421 3.03 21.52 -40.54
N GLY A 422 1.90 21.81 -41.19
CA GLY A 422 1.02 20.81 -41.81
C GLY A 422 1.49 20.27 -43.16
N SER A 423 2.72 20.57 -43.58
CA SER A 423 3.30 20.08 -44.84
C SER A 423 3.60 18.57 -44.82
N SER A 424 3.85 18.00 -43.64
CA SER A 424 4.00 16.56 -43.43
C SER A 424 3.66 16.19 -41.99
N LEU A 425 3.29 14.93 -41.75
CA LEU A 425 3.02 14.44 -40.41
C LEU A 425 4.25 14.59 -39.49
N GLU A 426 5.45 14.36 -40.01
CA GLU A 426 6.70 14.49 -39.26
C GLU A 426 6.95 15.93 -38.80
N THR A 427 6.75 16.91 -39.68
CA THR A 427 6.90 18.34 -39.34
C THR A 427 5.86 18.77 -38.30
N LEU A 428 4.62 18.31 -38.47
CA LEU A 428 3.54 18.59 -37.52
C LEU A 428 3.86 18.03 -36.14
N LEU A 429 4.29 16.77 -36.07
CA LEU A 429 4.68 16.12 -34.81
C LEU A 429 5.91 16.75 -34.18
N GLY A 430 6.89 17.19 -34.98
CA GLY A 430 8.03 17.97 -34.50
C GLY A 430 7.57 19.27 -33.80
N CYS A 431 6.67 20.03 -34.43
CA CYS A 431 6.12 21.26 -33.85
C CYS A 431 5.32 21.00 -32.56
N LEU A 432 4.54 19.91 -32.51
CA LEU A 432 3.81 19.50 -31.30
C LEU A 432 4.76 19.03 -30.18
N ALA A 433 5.84 18.32 -30.53
CA ALA A 433 6.88 17.88 -29.61
C ALA A 433 7.66 19.05 -29.00
N GLU A 434 8.03 20.05 -29.80
CA GLU A 434 8.69 21.28 -29.32
C GLU A 434 7.85 22.02 -28.26
N ARG A 435 6.53 22.00 -28.42
CA ARG A 435 5.56 22.61 -27.50
C ARG A 435 5.17 21.71 -26.33
N ASN A 436 5.81 20.54 -26.18
CA ASN A 436 5.52 19.56 -25.15
C ASN A 436 4.04 19.10 -25.14
N MET A 437 3.45 18.97 -26.34
CA MET A 437 2.07 18.57 -26.53
C MET A 437 1.88 17.07 -26.79
N ILE A 438 2.96 16.33 -27.02
CA ILE A 438 2.93 14.87 -27.16
C ILE A 438 2.63 14.27 -25.79
N LYS A 439 1.34 14.10 -25.49
CA LYS A 439 0.86 13.50 -24.23
C LYS A 439 -0.19 12.43 -24.52
N PRO A 440 -0.02 11.22 -23.95
CA PRO A 440 -1.00 10.17 -24.16
C PRO A 440 -2.34 10.55 -23.54
N LEU A 441 -3.44 10.06 -24.14
CA LEU A 441 -4.73 10.00 -23.50
C LEU A 441 -4.75 8.80 -22.57
N THR A 442 -5.27 9.00 -21.37
CA THR A 442 -5.58 7.92 -20.45
C THR A 442 -7.09 7.74 -20.39
N THR A 443 -7.54 6.50 -20.57
CA THR A 443 -8.94 6.13 -20.45
C THR A 443 -9.08 4.94 -19.50
N GLN A 444 -10.19 4.91 -18.77
CA GLN A 444 -10.52 3.84 -17.84
C GLN A 444 -11.75 3.09 -18.35
N GLY A 445 -11.81 1.81 -18.04
CA GLY A 445 -12.94 0.93 -18.28
C GLY A 445 -12.79 -0.35 -17.47
N ASP A 446 -13.60 -1.35 -17.78
CA ASP A 446 -13.61 -2.65 -17.13
C ASP A 446 -13.39 -3.77 -18.16
N ILE A 447 -12.85 -4.90 -17.69
CA ILE A 447 -12.75 -6.13 -18.48
C ILE A 447 -14.15 -6.73 -18.63
N THR A 448 -14.66 -6.81 -19.85
CA THR A 448 -16.01 -7.32 -20.16
C THR A 448 -16.01 -8.80 -20.49
N ALA A 449 -14.93 -9.31 -21.09
CA ALA A 449 -14.75 -10.72 -21.38
C ALA A 449 -13.26 -11.09 -21.46
N LEU A 450 -12.97 -12.37 -21.26
CA LEU A 450 -11.63 -12.94 -21.38
C LEU A 450 -11.68 -14.19 -22.24
N ASP A 451 -10.70 -14.32 -23.12
CA ASP A 451 -10.39 -15.49 -23.92
C ASP A 451 -8.90 -15.77 -23.78
N ASP A 452 -8.46 -17.01 -24.05
CA ASP A 452 -7.06 -17.46 -23.92
C ASP A 452 -6.08 -16.58 -24.71
N ARG A 453 -6.58 -15.83 -25.70
CA ARG A 453 -5.79 -15.00 -26.60
C ARG A 453 -6.22 -13.54 -26.65
N ARG A 454 -7.26 -13.13 -25.91
CA ARG A 454 -7.83 -11.79 -25.99
C ARG A 454 -8.38 -11.31 -24.66
N VAL A 455 -8.04 -10.08 -24.30
CA VAL A 455 -8.74 -9.32 -23.26
C VAL A 455 -9.73 -8.38 -23.93
N VAL A 456 -11.00 -8.48 -23.57
CA VAL A 456 -12.06 -7.58 -24.05
C VAL A 456 -12.40 -6.59 -22.95
N TYR A 457 -12.47 -5.31 -23.30
CA TYR A 457 -12.68 -4.23 -22.34
C TYR A 457 -13.41 -3.04 -22.97
N ASP A 458 -13.96 -2.13 -22.18
CA ASP A 458 -14.79 -1.01 -22.65
C ASP A 458 -14.12 0.38 -22.52
N ALA A 459 -12.86 0.44 -22.06
CA ALA A 459 -12.11 1.69 -21.97
C ALA A 459 -11.99 2.34 -23.36
N ARG A 460 -12.41 3.61 -23.47
CA ARG A 460 -12.55 4.31 -24.76
C ARG A 460 -11.21 4.43 -25.51
N THR A 461 -11.24 4.19 -26.81
CA THR A 461 -10.10 4.38 -27.71
C THR A 461 -10.57 4.72 -29.13
N ALA A 462 -9.63 5.03 -30.01
CA ALA A 462 -9.86 5.32 -31.43
C ALA A 462 -8.63 4.87 -32.25
N GLN A 463 -8.68 5.03 -33.56
CA GLN A 463 -7.53 4.82 -34.44
C GLN A 463 -6.29 5.56 -33.92
N GLY A 464 -5.11 4.94 -33.98
CA GLY A 464 -3.87 5.47 -33.35
C GLY A 464 -3.68 5.01 -31.89
N GLY A 465 -4.72 4.49 -31.23
CA GLY A 465 -4.63 3.79 -29.94
C GLY A 465 -4.06 2.38 -30.05
N SER A 466 -3.88 1.82 -31.25
CA SER A 466 -3.24 0.51 -31.46
C SER A 466 -1.82 0.50 -30.90
N GLY A 467 -1.49 -0.52 -30.12
CA GLY A 467 -0.21 -0.70 -29.45
C GLY A 467 -0.15 -0.06 -28.07
N ALA A 468 -1.26 0.52 -27.59
CA ALA A 468 -1.36 1.06 -26.25
C ALA A 468 -1.28 -0.03 -25.17
N PRO A 469 -0.51 0.19 -24.08
CA PRO A 469 -0.55 -0.69 -22.92
C PRO A 469 -1.91 -0.62 -22.23
N LEU A 470 -2.41 -1.79 -21.85
CA LEU A 470 -3.57 -1.97 -20.98
C LEU A 470 -3.07 -2.39 -19.59
N PHE A 471 -3.30 -1.57 -18.58
CA PHE A 471 -2.92 -1.80 -17.19
C PHE A 471 -4.06 -2.46 -16.42
N GLY A 472 -3.74 -3.51 -15.66
CA GLY A 472 -4.65 -4.07 -14.66
C GLY A 472 -4.47 -3.40 -13.29
N GLN A 473 -5.35 -3.71 -12.33
CA GLN A 473 -5.32 -3.12 -10.97
C GLN A 473 -3.99 -3.31 -10.21
N SER A 474 -3.16 -4.29 -10.62
CA SER A 474 -1.80 -4.49 -10.10
C SER A 474 -0.84 -3.34 -10.46
N GLY A 475 -1.23 -2.45 -11.37
CA GLY A 475 -0.38 -1.41 -11.96
C GLY A 475 0.62 -1.94 -12.97
N ARG A 476 0.43 -3.17 -13.44
CA ARG A 476 1.22 -3.82 -14.48
C ARG A 476 0.41 -3.92 -15.77
N VAL A 477 1.13 -3.95 -16.89
CA VAL A 477 0.54 -4.13 -18.21
C VAL A 477 0.09 -5.58 -18.36
N ILE A 478 -1.21 -5.78 -18.56
CA ILE A 478 -1.86 -7.08 -18.76
C ILE A 478 -2.13 -7.38 -20.24
N GLY A 479 -2.06 -6.37 -21.12
CA GLY A 479 -2.26 -6.55 -22.54
C GLY A 479 -1.85 -5.37 -23.41
N VAL A 480 -1.85 -5.57 -24.72
CA VAL A 480 -1.56 -4.55 -25.75
C VAL A 480 -2.77 -4.39 -26.65
N ASN A 481 -3.37 -3.19 -26.68
CA ASN A 481 -4.55 -2.88 -27.51
C ASN A 481 -4.24 -3.10 -29.00
N PHE A 482 -5.14 -3.73 -29.77
CA PHE A 482 -4.91 -4.01 -31.20
C PHE A 482 -6.11 -3.79 -32.15
N ALA A 483 -7.33 -3.59 -31.65
CA ALA A 483 -8.48 -3.36 -32.54
C ALA A 483 -9.57 -2.50 -31.88
N VAL A 484 -10.03 -1.50 -32.65
CA VAL A 484 -11.30 -0.81 -32.44
C VAL A 484 -12.25 -1.32 -33.50
N PHE A 485 -13.32 -2.02 -33.12
CA PHE A 485 -14.39 -2.32 -34.08
C PHE A 485 -15.12 -1.01 -34.38
N THR A 486 -15.00 -0.51 -35.60
CA THR A 486 -15.65 0.74 -36.04
C THR A 486 -17.18 0.63 -36.03
N GLU A 487 -17.72 -0.59 -36.14
CA GLU A 487 -19.17 -0.86 -36.07
C GLU A 487 -19.68 -1.04 -34.63
N ASN A 488 -18.81 -1.36 -33.66
CA ASN A 488 -19.18 -1.55 -32.26
C ASN A 488 -18.21 -0.80 -31.34
N THR A 489 -18.56 0.45 -31.01
CA THR A 489 -17.78 1.33 -30.14
C THR A 489 -17.79 0.92 -28.66
N ALA A 490 -18.50 -0.14 -28.30
CA ALA A 490 -18.66 -0.59 -26.91
C ALA A 490 -17.60 -1.59 -26.45
N SER A 491 -16.73 -2.10 -27.32
CA SER A 491 -15.73 -3.11 -26.93
C SER A 491 -14.43 -2.98 -27.72
N ASN A 492 -13.32 -3.05 -26.99
CA ASN A 492 -11.96 -3.01 -27.48
C ASN A 492 -11.23 -4.31 -27.12
N PHE A 493 -10.18 -4.63 -27.88
CA PHE A 493 -9.46 -5.89 -27.75
C PHE A 493 -7.97 -5.65 -27.52
N ALA A 494 -7.41 -6.37 -26.55
CA ALA A 494 -5.98 -6.42 -26.29
C ALA A 494 -5.42 -7.84 -26.39
N VAL A 495 -4.19 -7.95 -26.89
CA VAL A 495 -3.40 -9.18 -26.84
C VAL A 495 -2.86 -9.33 -25.41
N PRO A 496 -3.13 -10.41 -24.68
CA PRO A 496 -2.57 -10.66 -23.35
C PRO A 496 -1.04 -10.70 -23.37
N VAL A 497 -0.39 -10.28 -22.28
CA VAL A 497 1.08 -10.36 -22.15
C VAL A 497 1.57 -11.70 -21.56
N SER A 498 0.67 -12.54 -21.07
CA SER A 498 0.92 -13.82 -20.37
C SER A 498 1.42 -14.93 -21.28
#